data_AF-A0A8J7SQ88-F1
#
_entry.id   AF-A0A8J7SQ88-F1
#
_cell.length_a   1.000
_cell.length_b   1.000
_cell.length_c   1.000
_cell.angle_alpha   90.00
_cell.angle_beta   90.00
_cell.angle_gamma   90.00
#
_symmetry.space_group_name_H-M   'P 1'
#
loop_
_entity.id
_entity.type
_entity.pdbx_description
1 polymer ?
#
loop_
_entity_poly.entity_id
_entity_poly.type
_entity_poly.pdbx_seq_one_letter_code
_entity_poly.pdbx_strand_id
1 'polypeptide(L)' 'HYPEMEMISFGPNIRGAHSPDEKVQISSVQKFWNFLLETLKRIPKAS' A
#
# COMPACT_ATOMS: atom_id res chain seq x y z
N HIS A 1 14.95 2.56 16.93
CA HIS A 1 14.27 3.76 16.42
C HIS A 1 14.91 4.14 15.10
N TYR A 2 14.11 4.44 14.07
CA TYR A 2 14.60 4.88 12.76
C TYR A 2 14.09 6.30 12.49
N PRO A 3 14.66 7.33 13.15
CA PRO A 3 14.15 8.70 13.06
C PRO A 3 14.30 9.31 11.67
N GLU A 4 15.32 8.89 10.91
CA GLU A 4 15.62 9.39 9.56
C GLU A 4 14.84 8.66 8.46
N MET A 5 14.08 7.61 8.80
CA MET A 5 13.36 6.82 7.80
C MET A 5 12.03 7.48 7.47
N GLU A 6 11.90 7.99 6.25
CA GLU A 6 10.63 8.44 5.71
C GLU A 6 9.75 7.22 5.40
N MET A 7 8.57 7.15 6.02
CA MET A 7 7.66 6.02 5.91
C MET A 7 6.27 6.49 5.50
N ILE A 8 5.64 5.73 4.61
CA ILE A 8 4.24 5.88 4.23
C ILE A 8 3.52 4.54 4.37
N SER A 9 2.21 4.59 4.60
CA SER A 9 1.35 3.40 4.61
C SER A 9 0.13 3.63 3.72
N PHE A 10 -0.11 2.69 2.81
CA PHE A 10 -1.23 2.69 1.89
C PHE A 10 -1.57 1.25 1.50
N GLY A 11 -2.80 1.02 1.05
CA GLY A 11 -3.27 -0.33 0.73
C GLY A 11 -4.63 -0.34 0.04
N PRO A 12 -5.14 -1.54 -0.32
CA PRO A 12 -6.47 -1.69 -0.88
C PRO A 12 -7.56 -1.43 0.18
N ASN A 13 -8.80 -1.30 -0.27
CA ASN A 13 -9.94 -1.17 0.63
C ASN A 13 -10.24 -2.54 1.27
N ILE A 14 -10.06 -2.62 2.59
CA ILE A 14 -10.46 -3.76 3.44
C ILE A 14 -11.57 -3.27 4.37
N ARG A 15 -12.62 -4.08 4.55
CA ARG A 15 -13.73 -3.77 5.46
C ARG A 15 -13.95 -4.92 6.44
N GLY A 16 -14.30 -4.60 7.67
CA GLY A 16 -14.52 -5.60 8.72
C GLY A 16 -13.25 -6.32 9.15
N ALA A 17 -12.08 -5.67 9.02
CA ALA A 17 -10.81 -6.26 9.43
C ALA A 17 -10.88 -6.79 10.87
N HIS A 18 -10.31 -7.97 11.11
CA HIS A 18 -10.34 -8.68 12.40
C HIS A 18 -11.71 -9.23 12.80
N SER A 19 -12.62 -9.45 11.85
CA SER A 19 -13.91 -10.11 12.07
C SER A 19 -14.14 -11.22 11.04
N PRO A 20 -15.05 -12.18 11.30
CA PRO A 20 -15.46 -13.16 10.29
C PRO A 20 -16.03 -12.53 9.00
N ASP A 21 -16.48 -11.28 9.06
CA ASP A 21 -16.99 -10.51 7.93
C ASP A 21 -15.89 -9.79 7.12
N GLU A 22 -14.62 -10.04 7.44
CA GLU A 22 -13.48 -9.43 6.77
C GLU A 22 -13.51 -9.72 5.26
N LYS A 23 -13.51 -8.64 4.47
CA LYS A 23 -13.53 -8.73 3.02
C LYS A 23 -12.75 -7.60 2.37
N VAL A 24 -12.15 -7.94 1.23
CA VAL A 24 -11.38 -7.02 0.40
C VAL A 24 -12.13 -6.67 -0.88
N GLN A 25 -12.09 -5.40 -1.28
CA GLN A 25 -12.64 -4.98 -2.56
C GLN A 25 -11.64 -5.30 -3.68
N ILE A 26 -11.93 -6.32 -4.50
CA ILE A 26 -11.05 -6.80 -5.59
C ILE A 26 -10.57 -5.66 -6.51
N SER A 27 -11.47 -4.77 -6.95
CA SER A 27 -11.09 -3.66 -7.83
C SER A 27 -10.13 -2.65 -7.18
N SER A 28 -10.11 -2.54 -5.86
CA SER A 28 -9.15 -1.70 -5.15
C SER A 28 -7.76 -2.34 -5.07
N VAL A 29 -7.67 -3.68 -5.09
CA VAL A 29 -6.40 -4.42 -5.14
C VAL A 29 -5.65 -4.11 -6.43
N GLN A 30 -6.33 -4.07 -7.57
CA GLN A 30 -5.71 -3.69 -8.85
C GLN A 30 -5.13 -2.27 -8.82
N LYS A 31 -5.86 -1.31 -8.23
CA LYS A 31 -5.40 0.08 -8.09
C LYS A 31 -4.17 0.15 -7.18
N PHE A 32 -4.23 -0.50 -6.01
CA PHE A 32 -3.10 -0.61 -5.09
C PHE A 32 -1.86 -1.19 -5.79
N TRP A 33 -2.02 -2.31 -6.51
CA TRP A 33 -0.91 -2.98 -7.17
C TRP A 33 -0.24 -2.09 -8.22
N ASN A 34 -1.04 -1.42 -9.05
CA ASN A 34 -0.51 -0.48 -10.04
C ASN A 34 0.24 0.67 -9.36
N PHE A 35 -0.31 1.24 -8.29
CA PHE A 35 0.32 2.34 -7.57
C PHE A 35 1.62 1.93 -6.87
N LEU A 36 1.66 0.74 -6.26
CA LEU A 36 2.87 0.17 -5.67
C LEU A 36 3.98 0.03 -6.72
N LEU A 37 3.68 -0.62 -7.86
CA LEU A 37 4.67 -0.81 -8.92
C LEU A 37 5.17 0.53 -9.49
N GLU A 38 4.27 1.49 -9.74
CA GLU A 38 4.66 2.81 -10.23
C GLU A 38 5.51 3.59 -9.21
N THR A 39 5.20 3.45 -7.91
CA THR A 39 6.00 4.05 -6.84
C THR A 39 7.42 3.48 -6.85
N LEU A 40 7.56 2.15 -6.92
CA LEU A 40 8.86 1.48 -6.94
C LEU A 40 9.69 1.87 -8.17
N LYS A 41 9.07 1.96 -9.36
CA LYS A 41 9.75 2.40 -10.60
C LYS A 41 10.27 3.83 -10.52
N ARG A 42 9.62 4.68 -9.72
CA ARG A 42 9.91 6.11 -9.58
C ARG A 42 10.77 6.43 -8.36
N ILE A 43 11.29 5.43 -7.66
CA ILE A 43 12.25 5.67 -6.57
C ILE A 43 13.44 6.46 -7.15
N PRO A 44 13.76 7.66 -6.61
CA PRO A 44 14.87 8.45 -7.09
C PRO A 44 16.18 7.69 -6.87
N LYS A 45 17.16 7.87 -7.76
CA LYS A 45 18.51 7.38 -7.51
C LYS A 45 19.08 8.12 -6.31
N ALA A 46 19.83 7.39 -5.47
CA ALA A 46 20.62 8.01 -4.42
C ALA A 46 21.51 9.09 -5.07
N SER A 47 21.46 10.30 -4.49
CA SER A 47 22.31 11.42 -4.90
C SER A 47 23.74 11.23 -4.41
#